data_AF-A0A1S1J1N9-F1
#
_entry.id   AF-A0A1S1J1N9-F1
#
_cell.length_a   1.000
_cell.length_b   1.000
_cell.length_c   1.000
_cell.angle_alpha   90.00
_cell.angle_beta   90.00
_cell.angle_gamma   90.00
#
_symmetry.space_group_name_H-M   'P 1'
#
loop_
_entity.id
_entity.type
_entity.pdbx_description
1 polymer ?
#
loop_
_entity_poly.entity_id
_entity_poly.type
_entity_poly.pdbx_seq_one_letter_code
_entity_poly.pdbx_strand_id
1 'polypeptide(L)'
;MKQLKLYGMSRAFNTTLKASTIDELITYLINSEYDDRENRKVERLINIAKFRYKAFMEEIDFDSSRRVEKNLINRLEFYDFIF
;
A
#
# COMPACT_ATOMS: atom_id res chain seq x y z
N MET A 1 -13.89 -17.81 -6.12
CA MET A 1 -12.99 -16.65 -6.34
C MET A 1 -11.54 -17.04 -6.67
N LYS A 2 -10.96 -18.12 -6.12
CA LYS A 2 -9.58 -18.54 -6.43
C LYS A 2 -9.34 -18.94 -7.90
N GLN A 3 -10.32 -19.53 -8.58
CA GLN A 3 -10.24 -19.83 -10.02
C GLN A 3 -10.13 -18.55 -10.89
N LEU A 4 -10.75 -17.45 -10.44
CA LEU A 4 -10.70 -16.14 -11.10
C LEU A 4 -9.50 -15.28 -10.66
N LYS A 5 -8.62 -15.82 -9.79
CA LYS A 5 -7.47 -15.13 -9.21
C LYS A 5 -7.82 -13.86 -8.40
N LEU A 6 -9.04 -13.81 -7.85
CA LEU A 6 -9.53 -12.73 -6.98
C LEU A 6 -9.15 -13.02 -5.51
N TYR A 7 -7.86 -12.87 -5.21
CA TYR A 7 -7.30 -13.29 -3.93
C TYR A 7 -7.60 -12.30 -2.79
N GLY A 8 -7.57 -10.99 -3.07
CA GLY A 8 -7.90 -9.95 -2.09
C GLY A 8 -9.36 -10.06 -1.67
N MET A 9 -10.26 -10.15 -2.65
CA MET A 9 -11.68 -10.43 -2.41
C MET A 9 -11.91 -11.69 -1.58
N SER A 10 -11.24 -12.80 -1.92
CA SER A 10 -11.43 -14.06 -1.20
C SER A 10 -10.99 -13.98 0.26
N ARG A 11 -9.91 -13.24 0.57
CA ARG A 11 -9.45 -13.04 1.95
C ARG A 11 -10.38 -12.12 2.71
N ALA A 12 -10.75 -10.99 2.09
CA ALA A 12 -11.71 -10.04 2.64
C ALA A 12 -13.03 -10.73 3.00
N PHE A 13 -13.63 -11.47 2.08
CA PHE A 13 -14.87 -12.22 2.30
C PHE A 13 -14.81 -13.19 3.48
N ASN A 14 -13.69 -13.89 3.66
CA ASN A 14 -13.51 -14.81 4.79
C ASN A 14 -13.32 -14.10 6.14
N THR A 15 -12.94 -12.82 6.10
CA THR A 15 -12.66 -12.00 7.29
C THR A 15 -13.88 -11.17 7.69
N THR A 16 -14.79 -10.89 6.76
CA THR A 16 -16.01 -10.12 7.05
C THR A 16 -16.99 -10.95 7.87
N LEU A 17 -17.13 -10.64 9.17
CA LEU A 17 -18.10 -11.32 10.03
C LEU A 17 -19.55 -10.86 9.78
N LYS A 18 -19.78 -9.58 9.49
CA LYS A 18 -21.09 -8.98 9.18
C LYS A 18 -20.88 -7.69 8.38
N ALA A 19 -21.34 -7.63 7.14
CA ALA A 19 -21.54 -6.37 6.46
C ALA A 19 -22.96 -5.87 6.74
N SER A 20 -23.11 -4.57 6.96
CA SER A 20 -24.40 -3.94 7.32
C SER A 20 -25.38 -4.03 6.14
N THR A 21 -24.89 -3.79 4.92
CA THR A 21 -25.67 -3.88 3.68
C THR A 21 -24.91 -4.63 2.57
N ILE A 22 -25.64 -5.14 1.58
CA ILE A 22 -25.06 -5.87 0.43
C ILE A 22 -24.17 -4.93 -0.39
N ASP A 23 -24.58 -3.68 -0.58
CA ASP A 23 -23.81 -2.70 -1.36
C ASP A 23 -22.48 -2.38 -0.68
N GLU A 24 -22.48 -2.15 0.65
CA GLU A 24 -21.25 -1.98 1.43
C GLU A 24 -20.32 -3.18 1.33
N LEU A 25 -20.87 -4.39 1.37
CA LEU A 25 -20.08 -5.62 1.22
C LEU A 25 -19.40 -5.66 -0.15
N ILE A 26 -20.14 -5.36 -1.22
CA ILE A 26 -19.60 -5.37 -2.58
C ILE A 26 -18.50 -4.31 -2.72
N THR A 27 -18.73 -3.09 -2.25
CA THR A 27 -17.73 -2.02 -2.26
C THR A 27 -16.46 -2.42 -1.50
N TYR A 28 -16.61 -2.99 -0.31
CA TYR A 28 -15.47 -3.46 0.50
C TYR A 28 -14.67 -4.55 -0.21
N LEU A 29 -15.36 -5.52 -0.82
CA LEU A 29 -14.74 -6.60 -1.57
C LEU A 29 -13.97 -6.09 -2.79
N ILE A 30 -14.56 -5.16 -3.55
CA ILE A 30 -13.91 -4.55 -4.72
C ILE A 30 -12.65 -3.80 -4.32
N ASN A 31 -12.74 -2.94 -3.30
CA ASN A 31 -11.60 -2.18 -2.80
C ASN A 31 -10.47 -3.10 -2.32
N SER A 32 -10.81 -4.15 -1.56
CA SER A 32 -9.83 -5.12 -1.06
C SER A 32 -9.08 -5.86 -2.17
N GLU A 33 -9.73 -6.14 -3.30
CA GLU A 33 -9.07 -6.75 -4.46
C GLU A 33 -8.21 -5.75 -5.23
N TYR A 34 -8.65 -4.50 -5.35
CA TYR A 34 -7.85 -3.45 -5.94
C TYR A 34 -6.54 -3.25 -5.16
N ASP A 35 -6.64 -3.14 -3.83
CA ASP A 35 -5.49 -2.98 -2.94
C ASP A 35 -4.54 -4.18 -3.02
N ASP A 36 -5.06 -5.41 -3.01
CA ASP A 36 -4.23 -6.61 -3.17
C ASP A 36 -3.47 -6.64 -4.51
N ARG A 37 -4.09 -6.16 -5.59
CA ARG A 37 -3.44 -6.11 -6.91
C ARG A 37 -2.34 -5.07 -6.97
N GLU A 38 -2.58 -3.87 -6.46
CA GLU A 38 -1.56 -2.82 -6.41
C GLU A 38 -0.41 -3.24 -5.48
N ASN A 39 -0.70 -3.83 -4.32
CA ASN A 39 0.34 -4.37 -3.43
C ASN A 39 1.21 -5.44 -4.12
N ARG A 40 0.60 -6.43 -4.78
CA ARG A 40 1.35 -7.45 -5.54
C ARG A 40 2.17 -6.87 -6.69
N LYS A 41 1.73 -5.76 -7.28
CA LYS A 41 2.47 -5.04 -8.33
C LYS A 41 3.67 -4.32 -7.73
N VAL A 42 3.48 -3.60 -6.62
CA VAL A 42 4.56 -2.91 -5.89
C VAL A 42 5.62 -3.91 -5.42
N GLU A 43 5.23 -5.01 -4.77
CA GLU A 43 6.15 -6.07 -4.35
C GLU A 43 6.96 -6.65 -5.52
N ARG A 44 6.31 -6.88 -6.66
CA ARG A 44 6.99 -7.37 -7.87
C ARG A 44 8.00 -6.36 -8.38
N LEU A 45 7.64 -5.08 -8.43
CA LEU A 45 8.54 -4.01 -8.87
C LEU A 45 9.75 -3.88 -7.94
N ILE A 46 9.54 -3.92 -6.63
CA ILE A 46 10.60 -3.92 -5.62
C ILE A 46 11.55 -5.12 -5.85
N ASN A 47 10.99 -6.32 -6.03
CA ASN A 47 11.78 -7.53 -6.27
C ASN A 47 12.59 -7.45 -7.58
N ILE A 48 12.00 -6.88 -8.64
CA ILE A 48 12.66 -6.70 -9.94
C ILE A 48 13.77 -5.65 -9.88
N ALA A 49 13.55 -4.56 -9.13
CA ALA A 49 14.53 -3.47 -9.00
C ALA A 49 15.84 -3.91 -8.33
N LYS A 50 15.82 -5.03 -7.58
CA LYS A 50 17.01 -5.63 -6.94
C LYS A 50 17.84 -4.59 -6.18
N PHE A 51 17.17 -3.74 -5.40
CA PHE A 51 17.85 -2.73 -4.60
C PHE A 51 18.92 -3.40 -3.72
N ARG A 52 20.17 -2.94 -3.84
CA ARG A 52 21.29 -3.44 -3.04
C ARG A 52 21.05 -3.24 -1.54
N TYR A 53 20.36 -2.16 -1.20
CA TYR A 53 19.93 -1.83 0.15
C TYR A 53 18.42 -1.60 0.13
N LYS A 54 17.70 -2.27 1.02
CA LYS A 54 16.31 -1.91 1.31
C LYS A 54 16.39 -0.68 2.21
N ALA A 55 15.93 0.46 1.71
CA ALA A 55 15.89 1.70 2.45
C ALA A 55 14.43 2.05 2.73
N PHE A 56 14.11 2.36 3.97
CA PHE A 56 12.79 2.79 4.39
C PHE A 56 12.82 4.26 4.83
N MET A 57 11.68 4.97 4.76
CA MET A 57 11.62 6.38 5.15
C MET A 57 11.98 6.57 6.64
N GLU A 58 11.65 5.58 7.46
CA GLU A 58 11.96 5.54 8.89
C GLU A 58 13.46 5.45 9.20
N GLU A 59 14.27 5.01 8.22
CA GLU A 59 15.73 4.91 8.36
C GLU A 59 16.45 6.22 8.01
N ILE A 60 15.71 7.26 7.63
CA ILE A 60 16.29 8.57 7.33
C ILE A 60 16.77 9.23 8.63
N ASP A 61 18.08 9.40 8.71
CA ASP A 61 18.72 10.15 9.78
C ASP A 61 18.70 11.66 9.46
N PHE A 62 17.92 12.38 10.27
CA PHE A 62 17.69 13.82 10.20
C PHE A 62 18.70 14.64 11.03
N ASP A 63 19.90 14.11 11.30
CA ASP A 63 20.95 14.86 11.97
C ASP A 63 21.17 16.22 11.31
N SER A 64 21.24 17.27 12.14
CA SER A 64 21.37 18.66 11.71
C SER A 64 22.59 18.93 10.81
N SER A 65 23.65 18.12 10.92
CA SER A 65 24.84 18.19 10.07
C SER A 65 24.58 17.80 8.61
N ARG A 66 23.55 16.97 8.35
CA ARG A 66 23.18 16.50 7.00
C ARG A 66 22.31 17.48 6.23
N ARG A 67 21.81 18.54 6.89
CA ARG A 67 20.94 19.56 6.30
C ARG A 67 19.71 18.98 5.58
N VAL A 68 19.17 17.88 6.12
CA VAL A 68 17.94 17.26 5.61
C VAL A 68 16.74 17.86 6.35
N GLU A 69 15.88 18.56 5.62
CA GLU A 69 14.68 19.17 6.20
C GLU A 69 13.56 18.14 6.35
N LYS A 70 13.32 17.68 7.58
CA LYS A 70 12.30 16.65 7.88
C LYS A 70 10.91 16.99 7.36
N ASN A 71 10.51 18.26 7.49
CA ASN A 71 9.20 18.72 7.01
C ASN A 71 9.06 18.57 5.50
N LEU A 72 10.13 18.81 4.74
CA LEU A 72 10.13 18.64 3.30
C LEU A 72 9.99 17.17 2.91
N ILE A 73 10.76 16.28 3.55
CA ILE A 73 10.66 14.83 3.29
C ILE A 73 9.26 14.30 3.62
N ASN A 74 8.68 14.68 4.75
CA ASN A 74 7.32 14.26 5.10
C ASN A 74 6.29 14.73 4.07
N ARG A 75 6.39 15.97 3.57
CA ARG A 75 5.48 16.47 2.53
C ARG A 75 5.63 15.69 1.22
N LEU A 76 6.84 15.28 0.86
CA LEU A 76 7.09 14.48 -0.33
C LEU A 76 6.54 13.05 -0.18
N GLU A 77 6.63 12.48 1.02
CA GLU A 77 6.09 11.14 1.34
C GLU A 77 4.59 11.05 1.09
N PHE A 78 3.83 12.05 1.53
CA PHE A 78 2.37 12.09 1.36
C PHE A 78 1.92 12.62 -0.01
N TYR A 79 2.85 12.87 -0.94
CA TYR A 79 2.55 13.48 -2.24
C TYR A 79 1.80 14.83 -2.14
N ASP A 80 1.95 15.56 -1.03
CA ASP A 80 1.29 16.84 -0.70
C ASP A 80 1.74 18.02 -1.60
N PHE A 81 2.51 17.75 -2.65
CA PHE A 81 2.96 18.72 -3.64
C PHE A 81 2.15 18.65 -4.95
N ILE A 82 1.31 17.64 -5.14
CA ILE A 82 0.44 17.50 -6.31
C ILE A 82 -0.92 18.10 -5.96
N PHE A 83 -1.04 19.41 -6.10
CA PHE A 83 -2.30 20.15 -6.17
C PHE A 83 -2.22 21.19 -7.28
#